data_AF-A0A963NL52-F1
#
_entry.id   AF-A0A963NL52-F1
#
_cell.length_a   1.000
_cell.length_b   1.000
_cell.length_c   1.000
_cell.angle_alpha   90.00
_cell.angle_beta   90.00
_cell.angle_gamma   90.00
#
_symmetry.space_group_name_H-M   'P 1'
#
loop_
_entity.id
_entity.type
_entity.pdbx_description
1 polymer ?
#
loop_
_entity_poly.entity_id
_entity_poly.type
_entity_poly.pdbx_seq_one_letter_code
_entity_poly.pdbx_strand_id
1 'polypeptide(L)'
;MLFRELRAVHQIHEFEAVIGAPAEMILEAVHRAPELTRRMLRGVIADAAFRTFVVPEVALHGWRDVTPEGNFAYDYKLSDDAGPVTVQVKLQRSARGAPVVRPGGRFGFASAVFMTETQKTRTGTDGDENKTRPYRYGEFDILAVSMQPSTGKWDRYMYTLGRWLLLGKQGGEMATLQPVTMEPGEFWTDDFRTAAQWFRADDGGKRMKIVPKVPAKAQHPKEA
;
A
#
# COMPACT_ATOMS: atom_id res chain seq x y z
N MET A 1 38.41 10.47 14.59
CA MET A 1 38.89 11.72 13.97
C MET A 1 38.65 11.70 12.47
N LEU A 2 39.16 10.67 11.76
CA LEU A 2 38.96 10.44 10.32
C LEU A 2 37.50 10.55 9.82
N PHE A 3 36.53 9.95 10.52
CA PHE A 3 35.12 10.01 10.09
C PHE A 3 34.54 11.44 10.10
N ARG A 4 34.94 12.29 11.07
CA ARG A 4 34.47 13.69 11.15
C ARG A 4 35.10 14.53 10.04
N GLU A 5 36.37 14.30 9.75
CA GLU A 5 37.09 14.98 8.66
C GLU A 5 36.51 14.57 7.29
N LEU A 6 36.25 13.28 7.06
CA LEU A 6 35.60 12.80 5.85
C LEU A 6 34.20 13.40 5.67
N ARG A 7 33.39 13.50 6.74
CA ARG A 7 32.06 14.14 6.68
C ARG A 7 32.11 15.65 6.42
N ALA A 8 33.21 16.32 6.76
CA ALA A 8 33.37 17.75 6.50
C ALA A 8 33.61 18.07 5.01
N VAL A 9 34.13 17.10 4.24
CA VAL A 9 34.48 17.28 2.82
C VAL A 9 33.63 16.43 1.87
N HIS A 10 32.94 15.40 2.37
CA HIS A 10 32.09 14.52 1.56
C HIS A 10 30.62 14.60 1.99
N GLN A 11 29.82 15.19 1.09
CA GLN A 11 28.37 15.09 1.12
C GLN A 11 27.96 13.63 0.83
N ILE A 12 27.10 13.05 1.68
CA ILE A 12 26.65 11.66 1.52
C ILE A 12 25.49 11.57 0.54
N HIS A 13 24.62 12.59 0.52
CA HIS A 13 23.41 12.59 -0.30
C HIS A 13 23.09 14.00 -0.78
N GLU A 14 22.66 14.15 -2.04
CA GLU A 14 22.34 15.46 -2.66
C GLU A 14 21.33 16.29 -1.83
N PHE A 15 20.40 15.59 -1.17
CA PHE A 15 19.40 16.19 -0.27
C PHE A 15 20.00 16.97 0.91
N GLU A 16 21.23 16.65 1.36
CA GLU A 16 21.93 17.44 2.40
C GLU A 16 22.14 18.90 1.93
N ALA A 17 22.47 19.11 0.65
CA ALA A 17 22.63 20.45 0.08
C ALA A 17 21.28 21.16 -0.13
N VAL A 18 20.24 20.43 -0.52
CA VAL A 18 18.88 20.96 -0.70
C VAL A 18 18.33 21.51 0.63
N ILE A 19 18.52 20.77 1.72
CA ILE A 19 18.03 21.16 3.05
C ILE A 19 19.01 22.09 3.78
N GLY A 20 20.29 22.10 3.40
CA GLY A 20 21.34 22.85 4.09
C GLY A 20 21.67 22.25 5.46
N ALA A 21 21.51 20.94 5.63
CA ALA A 21 21.79 20.23 6.87
C ALA A 21 22.43 18.85 6.61
N PRO A 22 23.36 18.39 7.46
CA PRO A 22 23.96 17.07 7.32
C PRO A 22 22.94 15.97 7.63
N ALA A 23 23.13 14.78 7.05
CA ALA A 23 22.21 13.65 7.16
C ALA A 23 21.93 13.25 8.62
N GLU A 24 22.91 13.29 9.53
CA GLU A 24 22.67 12.95 10.93
C GLU A 24 21.68 13.90 11.59
N MET A 25 21.75 15.20 11.26
CA MET A 25 20.80 16.19 11.76
C MET A 25 19.41 15.94 11.18
N ILE A 26 19.31 15.60 9.89
CA ILE A 26 18.04 15.26 9.24
C ILE A 26 17.43 14.00 9.87
N LEU A 27 18.23 12.95 10.07
CA LEU A 27 17.80 11.70 10.69
C LEU A 27 17.36 11.90 12.14
N GLU A 28 18.09 12.70 12.92
CA GLU A 28 17.72 13.04 14.29
C GLU A 28 16.42 13.87 14.34
N ALA A 29 16.25 14.82 13.42
CA ALA A 29 15.02 15.59 13.30
C ALA A 29 13.82 14.69 12.97
N VAL A 30 13.98 13.74 12.06
CA VAL A 30 12.96 12.73 11.74
C VAL A 30 12.67 11.84 12.95
N HIS A 31 13.70 11.41 13.68
CA HIS A 31 13.54 10.55 14.87
C HIS A 31 12.67 11.22 15.95
N ARG A 32 12.91 12.51 16.19
CA ARG A 32 12.18 13.36 17.16
C ARG A 32 10.82 13.85 16.65
N ALA A 33 10.54 13.73 15.36
CA ALA A 33 9.31 14.24 14.78
C ALA A 33 8.07 13.57 15.40
N PRO A 34 6.92 14.26 15.44
CA PRO A 34 5.66 13.68 15.91
C PRO A 34 5.30 12.38 15.16
N GLU A 35 4.48 11.53 15.79
CA GLU A 35 4.03 10.25 15.21
C GLU A 35 3.46 10.42 13.78
N LEU A 36 2.66 11.47 13.55
CA LEU A 36 2.07 11.74 12.25
C LEU A 36 3.14 11.92 11.15
N THR A 37 4.17 12.73 11.41
CA THR A 37 5.27 12.97 10.47
C THR A 37 6.05 11.69 10.19
N ARG A 38 6.38 10.91 11.23
CA ARG A 38 7.06 9.62 11.07
C ARG A 38 6.21 8.62 10.29
N ARG A 39 4.90 8.62 10.50
CA ARG A 39 3.95 7.78 9.74
C ARG A 39 3.90 8.17 8.27
N MET A 40 3.85 9.46 7.95
CA MET A 40 3.90 9.95 6.57
C MET A 40 5.20 9.55 5.89
N LEU A 41 6.33 9.72 6.57
CA LEU A 41 7.64 9.31 6.04
C LEU A 41 7.70 7.82 5.75
N ARG A 42 7.15 6.96 6.63
CA ARG A 42 7.10 5.51 6.38
C ARG A 42 6.32 5.15 5.11
N GLY A 43 5.30 5.93 4.75
CA GLY A 43 4.60 5.77 3.47
C GLY A 43 5.51 6.07 2.28
N VAL A 44 6.30 7.15 2.35
CA VAL A 44 7.30 7.50 1.32
C VAL A 44 8.42 6.45 1.24
N ILE A 45 8.85 5.89 2.38
CA ILE A 45 9.83 4.80 2.39
C ILE A 45 9.25 3.54 1.75
N ALA A 46 7.97 3.22 1.95
CA ALA A 46 7.32 2.07 1.31
C ALA A 46 7.29 2.20 -0.22
N ASP A 47 7.07 3.40 -0.73
CA ASP A 47 7.17 3.72 -2.16
C ASP A 47 8.62 3.59 -2.67
N ALA A 48 9.58 4.27 -2.02
CA ALA A 48 10.99 4.18 -2.41
C ALA A 48 11.56 2.75 -2.35
N ALA A 49 11.12 1.95 -1.37
CA ALA A 49 11.49 0.55 -1.25
C ALA A 49 10.94 -0.29 -2.42
N PHE A 50 9.75 0.03 -2.94
CA PHE A 50 9.19 -0.64 -4.10
C PHE A 50 10.09 -0.43 -5.33
N ARG A 51 10.47 0.82 -5.60
CA ARG A 51 11.45 1.15 -6.64
C ARG A 51 12.81 0.50 -6.44
N THR A 52 13.26 0.35 -5.20
CA THR A 52 14.60 -0.17 -4.89
C THR A 52 14.65 -1.70 -5.00
N PHE A 53 13.61 -2.40 -4.57
CA PHE A 53 13.64 -3.86 -4.43
C PHE A 53 12.77 -4.59 -5.45
N VAL A 54 11.59 -4.06 -5.79
CA VAL A 54 10.65 -4.75 -6.69
C VAL A 54 10.96 -4.43 -8.14
N VAL A 55 11.10 -3.14 -8.49
CA VAL A 55 11.33 -2.73 -9.89
C VAL A 55 12.56 -3.41 -10.52
N PRO A 56 13.73 -3.50 -9.87
CA PRO A 56 14.88 -4.20 -10.44
C PRO A 56 14.67 -5.71 -10.54
N GLU A 57 13.94 -6.32 -9.59
CA GLU A 57 13.67 -7.76 -9.59
C GLU A 57 12.77 -8.14 -10.77
N VAL A 58 11.68 -7.42 -10.99
CA VAL A 58 10.78 -7.68 -12.13
C VAL A 58 11.43 -7.34 -13.47
N ALA A 59 12.41 -6.43 -13.49
CA ALA A 59 13.17 -6.10 -14.69
C ALA A 59 14.01 -7.28 -15.21
N LEU A 60 14.48 -8.17 -14.31
CA LEU A 60 15.09 -9.45 -14.69
C LEU A 60 14.14 -10.36 -15.49
N HIS A 61 12.85 -10.06 -15.45
CA HIS A 61 11.77 -10.77 -16.11
C HIS A 61 11.13 -9.95 -17.25
N GLY A 62 11.84 -8.95 -17.79
CA GLY A 62 11.42 -8.21 -18.98
C GLY A 62 10.49 -7.01 -18.71
N TRP A 63 10.22 -6.70 -17.44
CA TRP A 63 9.45 -5.51 -17.08
C TRP A 63 10.31 -4.25 -17.14
N ARG A 64 9.68 -3.14 -17.51
CA ARG A 64 10.31 -1.82 -17.57
C ARG A 64 9.43 -0.83 -16.82
N ASP A 65 10.06 0.01 -16.01
CA ASP A 65 9.39 1.18 -15.44
C ASP A 65 9.23 2.24 -16.53
N VAL A 66 7.98 2.51 -16.91
CA VAL A 66 7.58 3.51 -17.91
C VAL A 66 6.71 4.59 -17.27
N THR A 67 6.87 4.80 -15.96
CA THR A 67 6.10 5.80 -15.20
C THR A 67 6.40 7.20 -15.74
N PRO A 68 5.39 7.91 -16.28
CA PRO A 68 5.57 9.28 -16.70
C PRO A 68 5.71 10.21 -15.49
N GLU A 69 6.40 11.33 -15.68
CA GLU A 69 6.36 12.43 -14.70
C GLU A 69 4.94 12.98 -14.58
N GLY A 70 4.48 13.22 -13.36
CA GLY A 70 3.17 13.82 -13.10
C GLY A 70 2.55 13.40 -11.77
N ASN A 71 1.33 13.87 -11.54
CA ASN A 71 0.55 13.53 -10.36
C ASN A 71 -0.58 12.57 -10.76
N PHE A 72 -0.31 11.28 -10.67
CA PHE A 72 -1.25 10.21 -11.02
C PHE A 72 -1.85 9.57 -9.77
N ALA A 73 -2.92 8.80 -9.97
CA ALA A 73 -3.54 8.00 -8.91
C ALA A 73 -2.82 6.65 -8.67
N TYR A 74 -1.65 6.47 -9.29
CA TYR A 74 -0.74 5.33 -9.14
C TYR A 74 0.68 5.88 -8.98
N ASP A 75 1.54 5.10 -8.34
CA ASP A 75 2.95 5.49 -8.12
C ASP A 75 3.86 4.95 -9.23
N TYR A 76 3.50 3.81 -9.86
CA TYR A 76 4.26 3.20 -10.94
C TYR A 76 3.39 2.77 -12.11
N LYS A 77 3.97 2.80 -13.31
CA LYS A 77 3.46 2.14 -14.52
C LYS A 77 4.57 1.23 -15.06
N LEU A 78 4.39 -0.07 -14.87
CA LEU A 78 5.36 -1.08 -15.31
C LEU A 78 4.84 -1.75 -16.59
N SER A 79 5.71 -1.98 -17.57
CA SER A 79 5.34 -2.61 -18.85
C SER A 79 6.29 -3.73 -19.22
N ASP A 80 5.73 -4.85 -19.65
CA ASP A 80 6.42 -5.90 -20.40
C ASP A 80 5.92 -5.91 -21.86
N ASP A 81 6.15 -7.00 -22.59
CA ASP A 81 5.71 -7.17 -23.99
C ASP A 81 4.19 -7.31 -24.17
N ALA A 82 3.46 -7.69 -23.12
CA ALA A 82 2.00 -7.79 -23.14
C ALA A 82 1.31 -6.47 -22.75
N GLY A 83 2.08 -5.46 -22.35
CA GLY A 83 1.60 -4.10 -22.13
C GLY A 83 1.65 -3.62 -20.68
N PRO A 84 1.29 -2.35 -20.45
CA PRO A 84 1.49 -1.69 -19.17
C PRO A 84 0.46 -2.08 -18.10
N VAL A 85 0.89 -2.02 -16.84
CA VAL A 85 0.08 -2.17 -15.64
C VAL A 85 0.43 -1.04 -14.67
N THR A 86 -0.58 -0.39 -14.10
CA THR A 86 -0.43 0.68 -13.12
C THR A 86 -0.50 0.15 -11.69
N VAL A 87 0.39 0.63 -10.82
CA VAL A 87 0.56 0.14 -9.45
C VAL A 87 0.48 1.30 -8.47
N GLN A 88 -0.44 1.21 -7.51
CA GLN A 88 -0.45 2.08 -6.34
C GLN A 88 0.20 1.33 -5.17
N VAL A 89 1.21 1.94 -4.56
CA VAL A 89 1.86 1.45 -3.35
C VAL A 89 1.18 2.04 -2.12
N LYS A 90 0.94 1.20 -1.11
CA LYS A 90 0.49 1.61 0.22
C LYS A 90 1.28 0.88 1.30
N LEU A 91 1.35 1.48 2.48
CA LEU A 91 1.92 0.83 3.65
C LEU A 91 0.81 0.10 4.42
N GLN A 92 1.06 -1.12 4.86
CA GLN A 92 0.18 -1.81 5.80
C GLN A 92 -0.07 -0.92 7.03
N ARG A 93 -1.31 -0.87 7.50
CA ARG A 93 -1.68 -0.03 8.63
C ARG A 93 -1.06 -0.57 9.92
N SER A 94 -0.51 0.35 10.71
CA SER A 94 -0.02 0.09 12.07
C SER A 94 -0.68 1.05 13.07
N ALA A 95 -0.84 0.61 14.31
CA ALA A 95 -1.28 1.45 15.42
C ALA A 95 -0.43 1.12 16.66
N ARG A 96 0.06 2.15 17.36
CA ARG A 96 0.91 1.98 18.56
C ARG A 96 2.12 1.06 18.32
N GLY A 97 2.75 1.19 17.14
CA GLY A 97 3.93 0.40 16.76
C GLY A 97 3.66 -1.03 16.33
N ALA A 98 2.41 -1.50 16.34
CA ALA A 98 2.05 -2.86 15.94
C ALA A 98 1.18 -2.87 14.67
N PRO A 99 1.24 -3.93 13.85
CA PRO A 99 0.34 -4.10 12.71
C PRO A 99 -1.13 -4.15 13.15
N VAL A 100 -2.02 -3.51 12.39
CA VAL A 100 -3.47 -3.61 12.65
C VAL A 100 -3.99 -4.94 12.12
N VAL A 101 -4.45 -5.79 13.03
CA VAL A 101 -5.04 -7.11 12.72
C VAL A 101 -6.55 -7.10 13.01
N ARG A 102 -7.33 -7.78 12.15
CA ARG A 102 -8.78 -7.96 12.28
C ARG A 102 -9.18 -9.42 12.01
N PRO A 103 -10.28 -9.92 12.60
CA PRO A 103 -10.85 -11.21 12.19
C PRO A 103 -11.25 -11.19 10.70
N GLY A 104 -10.82 -12.19 9.94
CA GLY A 104 -11.07 -12.25 8.50
C GLY A 104 -12.49 -12.62 8.09
N GLY A 105 -13.27 -13.25 8.98
CA GLY A 105 -14.60 -13.77 8.65
C GLY A 105 -15.55 -12.70 8.11
N ARG A 106 -15.44 -11.44 8.57
CA ARG A 106 -16.21 -10.30 8.02
C ARG A 106 -15.91 -10.04 6.54
N PHE A 107 -14.75 -10.43 6.07
CA PHE A 107 -14.25 -10.21 4.71
C PHE A 107 -14.24 -11.50 3.87
N GLY A 108 -14.79 -12.60 4.39
CA GLY A 108 -14.81 -13.89 3.71
C GLY A 108 -13.53 -14.71 3.84
N PHE A 109 -12.61 -14.33 4.74
CA PHE A 109 -11.37 -15.07 4.99
C PHE A 109 -11.45 -15.92 6.26
N ALA A 110 -10.89 -17.13 6.21
CA ALA A 110 -10.83 -18.03 7.36
C ALA A 110 -9.90 -17.53 8.48
N SER A 111 -8.75 -16.96 8.08
CA SER A 111 -7.73 -16.46 9.00
C SER A 111 -7.91 -14.98 9.33
N ALA A 112 -7.21 -14.49 10.35
CA ALA A 112 -7.10 -13.06 10.58
C ALA A 112 -6.46 -12.36 9.37
N VAL A 113 -6.75 -11.06 9.21
CA VAL A 113 -6.21 -10.22 8.14
C VAL A 113 -5.51 -9.01 8.72
N PHE A 114 -4.50 -8.54 7.99
CA PHE A 114 -3.98 -7.19 8.18
C PHE A 114 -4.91 -6.17 7.51
N MET A 115 -4.67 -4.90 7.77
CA MET A 115 -5.42 -3.80 7.16
C MET A 115 -4.48 -2.86 6.42
N THR A 116 -4.93 -2.32 5.31
CA THR A 116 -4.28 -1.19 4.63
C THR A 116 -5.30 -0.06 4.41
N GLU A 117 -4.80 1.17 4.25
CA GLU A 117 -5.62 2.35 4.03
C GLU A 117 -5.46 2.86 2.60
N THR A 118 -6.51 2.68 1.78
CA THR A 118 -6.55 3.12 0.38
C THR A 118 -7.29 4.45 0.28
N GLN A 119 -6.52 5.53 0.46
CA GLN A 119 -6.98 6.89 0.22
C GLN A 119 -5.88 7.72 -0.44
N LYS A 120 -6.30 8.73 -1.21
CA LYS A 120 -5.39 9.73 -1.77
C LYS A 120 -4.92 10.67 -0.68
N THR A 121 -3.64 11.01 -0.68
CA THR A 121 -3.11 12.13 0.12
C THR A 121 -3.65 13.46 -0.42
N ARG A 122 -3.67 14.50 0.42
CA ARG A 122 -4.36 15.81 0.23
C ARG A 122 -4.08 16.59 -1.07
N THR A 123 -3.24 16.11 -1.98
CA THR A 123 -2.78 16.81 -3.18
C THR A 123 -3.61 16.57 -4.45
N GLY A 124 -4.57 15.63 -4.46
CA GLY A 124 -5.57 15.55 -5.52
C GLY A 124 -6.68 16.57 -5.27
N THR A 125 -6.93 17.50 -6.20
CA THR A 125 -8.00 18.52 -6.12
C THR A 125 -9.17 18.14 -7.02
N ASP A 126 -10.35 18.26 -6.45
CA ASP A 126 -11.71 18.33 -7.04
C ASP A 126 -12.37 19.31 -6.08
N GLY A 127 -12.99 20.36 -6.58
CA GLY A 127 -13.27 21.61 -5.85
C GLY A 127 -14.18 21.57 -4.62
N ASP A 128 -14.29 20.46 -3.88
CA ASP A 128 -15.05 20.34 -2.63
C ASP A 128 -14.20 19.82 -1.45
N GLU A 129 -14.37 20.50 -0.31
CA GLU A 129 -13.64 20.36 0.95
C GLU A 129 -13.95 19.07 1.75
N ASN A 130 -14.05 17.91 1.10
CA ASN A 130 -14.23 16.64 1.81
C ASN A 130 -12.87 16.03 2.26
N LYS A 131 -12.77 15.73 3.56
CA LYS A 131 -11.55 15.35 4.30
C LYS A 131 -10.96 13.97 3.99
N THR A 132 -11.58 13.16 3.13
CA THR A 132 -11.05 11.87 2.69
C THR A 132 -11.45 11.61 1.24
N ARG A 133 -10.47 11.39 0.35
CA ARG A 133 -10.69 11.08 -1.07
C ARG A 133 -10.40 9.60 -1.31
N PRO A 134 -11.41 8.73 -1.26
CA PRO A 134 -11.22 7.33 -1.61
C PRO A 134 -10.81 7.24 -3.08
N TYR A 135 -10.02 6.21 -3.40
CA TYR A 135 -9.78 5.86 -4.79
C TYR A 135 -11.06 5.38 -5.45
N ARG A 136 -11.17 5.60 -6.76
CA ARG A 136 -12.21 5.02 -7.60
C ARG A 136 -11.68 3.81 -8.36
N TYR A 137 -12.56 2.88 -8.71
CA TYR A 137 -12.18 1.77 -9.58
C TYR A 137 -11.67 2.28 -10.94
N GLY A 138 -10.58 1.67 -11.43
CA GLY A 138 -9.92 2.06 -12.68
C GLY A 138 -8.83 3.12 -12.53
N GLU A 139 -8.59 3.66 -11.33
CA GLU A 139 -7.53 4.63 -11.10
C GLU A 139 -6.12 4.02 -11.01
N PHE A 140 -6.05 2.72 -10.67
CA PHE A 140 -4.87 1.89 -10.75
C PHE A 140 -5.30 0.42 -10.94
N ASP A 141 -4.39 -0.40 -11.48
CA ASP A 141 -4.66 -1.80 -11.79
C ASP A 141 -4.33 -2.71 -10.61
N ILE A 142 -3.18 -2.49 -9.97
CA ILE A 142 -2.65 -3.28 -8.85
C ILE A 142 -2.46 -2.40 -7.62
N LEU A 143 -2.88 -2.91 -6.46
CA LEU A 143 -2.49 -2.38 -5.16
C LEU A 143 -1.32 -3.21 -4.61
N ALA A 144 -0.17 -2.58 -4.39
CA ALA A 144 0.98 -3.16 -3.72
C ALA A 144 1.02 -2.68 -2.26
N VAL A 145 0.91 -3.59 -1.30
CA VAL A 145 0.93 -3.27 0.13
C VAL A 145 2.26 -3.68 0.72
N SER A 146 3.07 -2.71 1.15
CA SER A 146 4.30 -2.98 1.90
C SER A 146 3.95 -3.61 3.25
N MET A 147 4.48 -4.82 3.47
CA MET A 147 4.27 -5.65 4.66
C MET A 147 5.30 -5.37 5.75
N GLN A 148 6.08 -4.29 5.64
CA GLN A 148 7.10 -3.96 6.63
C GLN A 148 6.61 -3.92 8.09
N PRO A 149 5.41 -3.40 8.41
CA PRO A 149 4.93 -3.37 9.79
C PRO A 149 4.73 -4.74 10.44
N SER A 150 4.44 -5.79 9.65
CA SER A 150 4.27 -7.16 10.16
C SER A 150 5.54 -7.99 10.02
N THR A 151 6.33 -7.77 8.98
CA THR A 151 7.53 -8.58 8.66
C THR A 151 8.84 -7.99 9.14
N GLY A 152 8.87 -6.70 9.45
CA GLY A 152 10.08 -5.93 9.72
C GLY A 152 10.91 -5.59 8.47
N LYS A 153 10.54 -6.08 7.28
CA LYS A 153 11.33 -5.98 6.06
C LYS A 153 10.67 -5.11 4.99
N TRP A 154 11.46 -4.25 4.34
CA TRP A 154 10.99 -3.32 3.31
C TRP A 154 10.86 -3.97 1.92
N ASP A 155 11.44 -5.15 1.70
CA ASP A 155 11.39 -5.90 0.45
C ASP A 155 10.14 -6.79 0.32
N ARG A 156 9.20 -6.73 1.28
CA ARG A 156 8.01 -7.60 1.31
C ARG A 156 6.75 -6.84 0.98
N TYR A 157 6.03 -7.33 -0.03
CA TYR A 157 4.78 -6.76 -0.51
C TYR A 157 3.72 -7.84 -0.71
N MET A 158 2.46 -7.47 -0.51
CA MET A 158 1.29 -8.23 -0.96
C MET A 158 0.57 -7.45 -2.05
N TYR A 159 0.13 -8.16 -3.08
CA TYR A 159 -0.47 -7.63 -4.28
C TYR A 159 -1.90 -8.11 -4.45
N THR A 160 -2.77 -7.21 -4.89
CA THR A 160 -4.12 -7.55 -5.35
C THR A 160 -4.52 -6.62 -6.48
N LEU A 161 -5.61 -6.94 -7.18
CA LEU A 161 -6.15 -6.06 -8.22
C LEU A 161 -7.03 -4.97 -7.62
N GLY A 162 -6.90 -3.73 -8.11
CA GLY A 162 -7.76 -2.62 -7.72
C GLY A 162 -9.25 -2.94 -7.91
N ARG A 163 -9.59 -3.67 -8.99
CA ARG A 163 -10.97 -4.11 -9.29
C ARG A 163 -11.52 -5.17 -8.32
N TRP A 164 -10.67 -5.84 -7.54
CA TRP A 164 -11.06 -6.83 -6.54
C TRP A 164 -11.29 -6.23 -5.14
N LEU A 165 -10.89 -4.98 -4.92
CA LEU A 165 -11.01 -4.30 -3.64
C LEU A 165 -12.47 -4.10 -3.21
N LEU A 166 -12.69 -3.99 -1.89
CA LEU A 166 -14.00 -3.75 -1.30
C LEU A 166 -14.59 -2.42 -1.76
N LEU A 167 -15.91 -2.38 -1.93
CA LEU A 167 -16.70 -1.20 -2.27
C LEU A 167 -16.67 -0.15 -1.15
N GLY A 168 -16.56 1.11 -1.55
CA GLY A 168 -16.71 2.28 -0.68
C GLY A 168 -18.17 2.59 -0.35
N LYS A 169 -18.39 3.79 0.20
CA LYS A 169 -19.74 4.24 0.57
C LYS A 169 -20.53 4.71 -0.64
N GLN A 170 -19.87 5.36 -1.60
CA GLN A 170 -20.50 5.82 -2.83
C GLN A 170 -20.20 4.88 -4.00
N GLY A 171 -21.04 4.94 -5.02
CA GLY A 171 -20.89 4.13 -6.23
C GLY A 171 -19.55 4.39 -6.91
N GLY A 172 -18.81 3.33 -7.23
CA GLY A 172 -17.52 3.41 -7.91
C GLY A 172 -16.32 3.72 -7.02
N GLU A 173 -16.52 4.02 -5.73
CA GLU A 173 -15.44 4.20 -4.77
C GLU A 173 -14.95 2.85 -4.22
N MET A 174 -13.67 2.81 -3.85
CA MET A 174 -13.09 1.75 -3.03
C MET A 174 -13.26 2.10 -1.54
N ALA A 175 -13.44 1.09 -0.69
CA ALA A 175 -13.44 1.28 0.74
C ALA A 175 -12.09 1.84 1.20
N THR A 176 -12.10 2.81 2.12
CA THR A 176 -10.87 3.37 2.70
C THR A 176 -10.01 2.32 3.40
N LEU A 177 -10.63 1.30 3.99
CA LEU A 177 -9.92 0.20 4.65
C LEU A 177 -10.10 -1.08 3.87
N GLN A 178 -8.98 -1.68 3.46
CA GLN A 178 -8.94 -2.93 2.72
C GLN A 178 -8.27 -4.03 3.55
N PRO A 179 -8.83 -5.26 3.60
CA PRO A 179 -8.21 -6.39 4.25
C PRO A 179 -7.04 -6.90 3.39
N VAL A 180 -5.94 -7.26 4.02
CA VAL A 180 -4.78 -7.89 3.38
C VAL A 180 -4.58 -9.24 4.05
N THR A 181 -4.58 -10.33 3.29
CA THR A 181 -4.35 -11.66 3.87
C THR A 181 -2.92 -11.76 4.40
N MET A 182 -2.75 -12.59 5.43
CA MET A 182 -1.42 -12.81 6.02
C MET A 182 -0.53 -13.69 5.13
N GLU A 183 -1.16 -14.50 4.29
CA GLU A 183 -0.51 -15.41 3.33
C GLU A 183 -1.11 -15.21 1.93
N PRO A 184 -0.38 -15.56 0.86
CA PRO A 184 -0.93 -15.64 -0.49
C PRO A 184 -2.15 -16.57 -0.58
N GLY A 185 -3.04 -16.28 -1.52
CA GLY A 185 -4.26 -17.05 -1.73
C GLY A 185 -5.08 -16.49 -2.86
N GLU A 186 -6.40 -16.62 -2.74
CA GLU A 186 -7.30 -16.37 -3.86
C GLU A 186 -7.32 -14.90 -4.32
N PHE A 187 -7.25 -13.95 -3.38
CA PHE A 187 -7.38 -12.52 -3.66
C PHE A 187 -6.06 -11.75 -3.57
N TRP A 188 -5.02 -12.37 -3.03
CA TRP A 188 -3.76 -11.71 -2.71
C TRP A 188 -2.59 -12.64 -3.03
N THR A 189 -1.51 -12.10 -3.55
CA THR A 189 -0.27 -12.82 -3.84
C THR A 189 0.92 -12.00 -3.34
N ASP A 190 2.05 -12.64 -3.07
CA ASP A 190 3.33 -12.00 -2.77
C ASP A 190 4.24 -11.87 -3.99
N ASP A 191 3.78 -12.28 -5.18
CA ASP A 191 4.49 -12.16 -6.46
C ASP A 191 3.80 -11.15 -7.39
N PHE A 192 4.53 -10.10 -7.77
CA PHE A 192 4.03 -9.07 -8.68
C PHE A 192 3.58 -9.66 -10.02
N ARG A 193 4.32 -10.63 -10.57
CA ARG A 193 4.01 -11.19 -11.90
C ARG A 193 2.71 -11.98 -11.88
N THR A 194 2.45 -12.71 -10.79
CA THR A 194 1.15 -13.36 -10.56
C THR A 194 0.01 -12.34 -10.55
N ALA A 195 0.16 -11.19 -9.88
CA ALA A 195 -0.86 -10.14 -9.91
C ALA A 195 -1.04 -9.53 -11.32
N ALA A 196 0.04 -9.34 -12.09
CA ALA A 196 -0.04 -8.89 -13.48
C ALA A 196 -0.75 -9.92 -14.40
N GLN A 197 -0.53 -11.22 -14.18
CA GLN A 197 -1.26 -12.27 -14.88
C GLN A 197 -2.75 -12.23 -14.55
N TRP A 198 -3.11 -12.08 -13.27
CA TRP A 198 -4.51 -11.90 -12.86
C TRP A 198 -5.14 -10.67 -13.51
N PHE A 199 -4.41 -9.57 -13.61
CA PHE A 199 -4.90 -8.34 -14.22
C PHE A 199 -5.34 -8.57 -15.68
N ARG A 200 -4.59 -9.38 -16.43
CA ARG A 200 -4.84 -9.68 -17.86
C ARG A 200 -5.88 -10.77 -18.09
N ALA A 201 -6.08 -11.65 -17.10
CA ALA A 201 -7.08 -12.70 -17.19
C ALA A 201 -8.50 -12.14 -17.01
N ASP A 202 -9.47 -12.79 -17.66
CA ASP A 202 -10.87 -12.65 -17.27
C ASP A 202 -11.08 -13.33 -15.91
N ASP A 203 -11.66 -12.60 -14.98
CA ASP A 203 -11.91 -13.06 -13.61
C ASP A 203 -13.41 -13.21 -13.31
N GLY A 204 -14.28 -13.07 -14.31
CA GLY A 204 -15.73 -13.23 -14.17
C GLY A 204 -16.37 -12.24 -13.18
N GLY A 205 -15.75 -11.08 -12.95
CA GLY A 205 -16.24 -10.08 -11.99
C GLY A 205 -15.89 -10.42 -10.54
N LYS A 206 -14.83 -11.20 -10.32
CA LYS A 206 -14.31 -11.54 -9.00
C LYS A 206 -14.06 -10.29 -8.16
N ARG A 207 -14.48 -10.31 -6.90
CA ARG A 207 -14.31 -9.19 -5.96
C ARG A 207 -14.44 -9.64 -4.50
N MET A 208 -13.65 -9.04 -3.62
CA MET A 208 -13.82 -9.19 -2.18
C MET A 208 -15.17 -8.63 -1.74
N LYS A 209 -15.83 -9.30 -0.79
CA LYS A 209 -17.15 -8.89 -0.28
C LYS A 209 -17.15 -8.89 1.23
N ILE A 210 -17.93 -7.98 1.80
CA ILE A 210 -18.25 -8.06 3.23
C ILE A 210 -19.28 -9.19 3.41
N VAL A 211 -18.97 -10.15 4.26
CA VAL A 211 -19.91 -11.19 4.65
C VAL A 211 -20.92 -10.59 5.65
N PRO A 212 -22.23 -10.63 5.36
CA PRO A 212 -23.24 -10.15 6.28
C PRO A 212 -23.16 -10.92 7.60
N LYS A 213 -23.28 -10.21 8.73
CA LYS A 213 -23.40 -10.86 10.03
C LYS A 213 -24.77 -11.54 10.07
N VAL A 214 -24.81 -12.87 10.14
CA VAL A 214 -26.08 -13.58 10.37
C VAL A 214 -26.62 -13.10 11.72
N PRO A 215 -27.83 -12.51 11.78
CA PRO A 215 -28.42 -12.12 13.06
C PRO A 215 -28.57 -13.38 13.91
N ALA A 216 -28.08 -13.33 15.14
CA ALA A 216 -28.25 -14.43 16.09
C ALA A 216 -29.76 -14.69 16.24
N LYS A 217 -30.22 -15.91 15.89
CA LYS A 217 -31.57 -16.34 16.21
C LYS A 217 -31.78 -16.16 17.71
N ALA A 218 -32.82 -15.41 18.09
CA ALA A 218 -33.28 -15.33 19.47
C ALA A 218 -33.72 -16.74 19.92
N GLN A 219 -32.81 -17.47 20.56
CA GLN A 219 -33.16 -18.69 21.29
C GLN A 219 -33.48 -18.29 22.72
N HIS A 220 -34.77 -18.17 23.02
CA HIS A 220 -35.37 -18.66 24.26
C HIS A 220 -36.89 -18.69 24.07
N PRO A 221 -37.52 -19.87 23.89
CA PRO A 221 -38.88 -20.04 24.36
C PRO A 221 -38.85 -19.95 25.89
N LYS A 222 -39.61 -19.01 26.45
CA LYS A 222 -40.01 -19.10 27.86
C LYS A 222 -40.97 -20.27 27.96
N GLU A 223 -40.55 -21.33 28.65
CA GLU A 223 -41.48 -22.32 29.17
C GLU A 223 -42.34 -21.64 30.25
N ALA A 224 -43.66 -21.82 30.12
CA ALA A 224 -44.68 -21.38 31.06
C ALA A 224 -45.27 -22.63 31.72
#